data_AF-A0AA97HE19-F1
#
_entry.id   AF-A0AA97HE19-F1
#
_cell.length_a   1.000
_cell.length_b   1.000
_cell.length_c   1.000
_cell.angle_alpha   90.00
_cell.angle_beta   90.00
_cell.angle_gamma   90.00
#
_symmetry.space_group_name_H-M   'P 1'
#
loop_
_entity.id
_entity.type
_entity.pdbx_description
1 polymer ?
#
loop_
_entity_poly.entity_id
_entity_poly.type
_entity_poly.pdbx_seq_one_letter_code
_entity_poly.pdbx_strand_id
1 'polypeptide(L)'
;MFNAKEELETIAYTRYVLDSGLQGDFLDLILALAPCAFGYGEIGLRLKESVYEGHPYEKWINTYCGDAFQEVCVEVGRLVDMAISTRIGDNPTQSPRWAKMQERFTKAVELEAEFWGMGLRAGNQGAGNKGEKHA
;
A
#
# COMPACT_ATOMS: atom_id res chain seq x y z
N MET A 1 11.76 -15.12 16.61
CA MET A 1 11.06 -14.13 15.74
C MET A 1 10.22 -13.16 16.58
N PHE A 2 10.69 -12.69 17.75
CA PHE A 2 9.91 -11.85 18.69
C PHE A 2 10.62 -10.55 19.11
N ASN A 3 11.74 -10.21 18.49
CA ASN A 3 12.55 -9.03 18.84
C ASN A 3 12.63 -8.01 17.70
N ALA A 4 11.78 -8.15 16.68
CA ALA A 4 11.69 -7.19 15.59
C ALA A 4 11.03 -5.92 16.14
N LYS A 5 11.72 -4.78 15.99
CA LYS A 5 11.19 -3.48 16.37
C LYS A 5 10.41 -2.91 15.20
N GLU A 6 9.28 -2.29 15.48
CA GLU A 6 8.54 -1.52 14.49
C GLU A 6 9.34 -0.28 14.12
N GLU A 7 9.46 -0.03 12.83
CA GLU A 7 10.04 1.19 12.30
C GLU A 7 8.99 2.31 12.26
N LEU A 8 9.45 3.57 12.27
CA LEU A 8 8.54 4.72 12.39
C LEU A 8 7.50 4.78 11.27
N GLU A 9 7.88 4.38 10.07
CA GLU A 9 7.01 4.33 8.89
C GLU A 9 5.90 3.29 9.06
N THR A 10 6.22 2.13 9.67
CA THR A 10 5.23 1.09 9.97
C THR A 10 4.21 1.56 11.01
N ILE A 11 4.67 2.28 12.04
CA ILE A 11 3.82 2.87 13.07
C ILE A 11 2.94 3.98 12.46
N ALA A 12 3.54 4.88 11.68
CA ALA A 12 2.83 6.01 11.07
C ALA A 12 1.72 5.53 10.14
N TYR A 13 2.00 4.54 9.28
CA TYR A 13 1.01 4.05 8.34
C TYR A 13 -0.13 3.29 9.06
N THR A 14 0.21 2.36 9.95
CA THR A 14 -0.82 1.59 10.67
C THR A 14 -1.70 2.47 11.56
N ARG A 15 -1.12 3.47 12.24
CA ARG A 15 -1.89 4.46 13.00
C ARG A 15 -2.78 5.31 12.11
N TYR A 16 -2.27 5.76 10.95
CA TYR A 16 -3.08 6.55 10.01
C TYR A 16 -4.33 5.81 9.55
N VAL A 17 -4.22 4.52 9.27
CA VAL A 17 -5.36 3.66 8.91
C VAL A 17 -6.36 3.56 10.08
N LEU A 18 -5.87 3.25 11.29
CA LEU A 18 -6.72 3.13 12.48
C LEU A 18 -7.44 4.45 12.80
N ASP A 19 -6.72 5.56 12.81
CA ASP A 19 -7.26 6.89 13.08
C ASP A 19 -8.29 7.30 12.01
N SER A 20 -8.07 6.92 10.75
CA SER A 20 -9.01 7.18 9.66
C SER A 20 -10.37 6.53 9.89
N GLY A 21 -10.37 5.27 10.36
CA GLY A 21 -11.61 4.57 10.71
C GLY A 21 -12.25 5.05 12.00
N LEU A 22 -11.46 5.43 13.01
CA LEU A 22 -11.98 5.89 14.31
C LEU A 22 -12.57 7.30 14.26
N GLN A 23 -11.96 8.21 13.50
CA GLN A 23 -12.39 9.61 13.40
C GLN A 23 -13.41 9.86 12.28
N GLY A 24 -13.47 8.95 11.30
CA GLY A 24 -14.31 9.08 10.10
C GLY A 24 -15.46 8.07 10.06
N ASP A 25 -15.83 7.70 8.84
CA ASP A 25 -16.74 6.60 8.57
C ASP A 25 -16.07 5.49 7.73
N PHE A 26 -16.88 4.52 7.28
CA PHE A 26 -16.39 3.42 6.45
C PHE A 26 -15.68 3.89 5.16
N LEU A 27 -16.11 5.01 4.56
CA LEU A 27 -15.48 5.55 3.37
C LEU A 27 -14.09 6.11 3.69
N ASP A 28 -13.95 6.78 4.84
CA ASP A 28 -12.64 7.25 5.31
C ASP A 28 -11.68 6.07 5.57
N LEU A 29 -12.17 4.98 6.16
CA LEU A 29 -11.37 3.77 6.39
C LEU A 29 -10.93 3.11 5.07
N ILE A 30 -11.86 2.86 4.16
CA ILE A 30 -11.55 2.12 2.93
C ILE A 30 -10.61 2.94 2.02
N LEU A 31 -10.72 4.27 2.01
CA LEU A 31 -9.78 5.12 1.27
C LEU A 31 -8.36 5.13 1.84
N ALA A 32 -8.21 4.89 3.15
CA ALA A 32 -6.89 4.75 3.77
C ALA A 32 -6.28 3.36 3.56
N LEU A 33 -7.11 2.33 3.33
CA LEU A 33 -6.68 0.94 3.08
C LEU A 33 -6.46 0.64 1.60
N ALA A 34 -7.29 1.15 0.71
CA ALA A 34 -7.27 0.79 -0.71
C ALA A 34 -5.90 0.98 -1.40
N PRO A 35 -5.11 2.03 -1.09
CA PRO A 35 -3.76 2.17 -1.62
C PRO A 35 -2.89 0.93 -1.47
N CYS A 36 -2.92 0.22 -0.33
CA CYS A 36 -2.06 -0.94 -0.14
C CYS A 36 -2.42 -2.10 -1.09
N ALA A 37 -3.72 -2.34 -1.32
CA ALA A 37 -4.13 -3.38 -2.26
C ALA A 37 -3.73 -3.01 -3.69
N PHE A 38 -3.98 -1.76 -4.10
CA PHE A 38 -3.68 -1.29 -5.45
C PHE A 38 -2.18 -1.17 -5.71
N GLY A 39 -1.42 -0.63 -4.75
CA GLY A 39 0.02 -0.44 -4.83
C GLY A 39 0.75 -1.75 -5.05
N TYR A 40 0.43 -2.78 -4.25
CA TYR A 40 1.00 -4.12 -4.44
C TYR A 40 0.60 -4.73 -5.79
N GLY A 41 -0.67 -4.60 -6.20
CA GLY A 41 -1.16 -5.13 -7.47
C GLY A 41 -0.45 -4.49 -8.68
N GLU A 42 -0.36 -3.17 -8.70
CA GLU A 42 0.30 -2.39 -9.76
C GLU A 42 1.81 -2.67 -9.83
N ILE A 43 2.48 -2.74 -8.68
CA ILE A 43 3.91 -3.09 -8.63
C ILE A 43 4.11 -4.53 -9.13
N GLY A 44 3.26 -5.46 -8.71
CA GLY A 44 3.28 -6.85 -9.18
C GLY A 44 3.18 -6.94 -10.70
N LEU A 45 2.14 -6.31 -11.29
CA LEU A 45 1.96 -6.28 -12.74
C LEU A 45 3.14 -5.64 -13.47
N ARG A 46 3.66 -4.53 -12.96
CA ARG A 46 4.81 -3.84 -13.55
C ARG A 46 6.08 -4.69 -13.57
N LEU A 47 6.30 -5.51 -12.54
CA LEU A 47 7.47 -6.37 -12.41
C LEU A 47 7.32 -7.73 -13.11
N LYS A 48 6.11 -8.09 -13.56
CA LYS A 48 5.80 -9.37 -14.20
C LYS A 48 6.70 -9.67 -15.40
N GLU A 49 7.02 -8.68 -16.22
CA GLU A 49 7.88 -8.87 -17.40
C GLU A 49 9.37 -8.99 -17.04
N SER A 50 9.74 -8.70 -15.80
CA SER A 50 11.13 -8.74 -15.31
C SER A 50 11.46 -10.00 -14.51
N VAL A 51 10.47 -10.83 -14.19
CA VAL A 51 10.68 -12.07 -13.42
C VAL A 51 11.15 -13.20 -14.33
N TYR A 52 12.10 -13.99 -13.86
CA TYR A 52 12.61 -15.20 -14.52
C TYR A 52 12.68 -16.35 -13.51
N GLU A 53 12.78 -17.58 -14.00
CA GLU A 53 12.86 -18.78 -13.15
C GLU A 53 14.07 -18.69 -12.20
N GLY A 54 13.80 -18.79 -10.89
CA GLY A 54 14.85 -18.68 -9.87
C GLY A 54 15.18 -17.25 -9.46
N HIS A 55 14.43 -16.24 -9.93
CA HIS A 55 14.57 -14.88 -9.47
C HIS A 55 14.31 -14.79 -7.94
N PRO A 56 15.15 -14.08 -7.14
CA PRO A 56 15.03 -14.07 -5.68
C PRO A 56 13.66 -13.63 -5.14
N TYR A 57 12.92 -12.84 -5.91
CA TYR A 57 11.59 -12.32 -5.56
C TYR A 57 10.46 -12.94 -6.39
N GLU A 58 10.73 -14.02 -7.12
CA GLU A 58 9.77 -14.67 -8.04
C GLU A 58 8.42 -14.94 -7.37
N LYS A 59 8.43 -15.58 -6.20
CA LYS A 59 7.21 -15.90 -5.46
C LYS A 59 6.40 -14.65 -5.10
N TRP A 60 7.07 -13.57 -4.69
CA TRP A 60 6.42 -12.33 -4.31
C TRP A 60 5.76 -11.69 -5.55
N ILE A 61 6.51 -11.55 -6.65
CA ILE A 61 6.01 -10.97 -7.90
C ILE A 61 4.81 -11.79 -8.43
N ASN A 62 4.95 -13.11 -8.52
CA ASN A 62 3.89 -14.00 -9.01
C ASN A 62 2.63 -13.96 -8.14
N THR A 63 2.76 -13.69 -6.84
CA THR A 63 1.61 -13.53 -5.95
C THR A 63 0.82 -12.28 -6.32
N TYR A 64 1.48 -11.12 -6.41
CA TYR A 64 0.80 -9.85 -6.59
C TYR A 64 0.42 -9.55 -8.04
N CYS A 65 1.13 -10.11 -9.02
CA CYS A 65 0.75 -10.03 -10.44
C CYS A 65 -0.29 -11.10 -10.86
N GLY A 66 -0.57 -12.07 -9.99
CA GLY A 66 -1.44 -13.20 -10.30
C GLY A 66 -2.92 -12.83 -10.24
N ASP A 67 -3.72 -13.51 -11.07
CA ASP A 67 -5.15 -13.22 -11.24
C ASP A 67 -5.93 -13.19 -9.92
N ALA A 68 -5.58 -14.07 -8.97
CA ALA A 68 -6.23 -14.12 -7.67
C ALA A 68 -6.06 -12.81 -6.87
N PHE A 69 -4.87 -12.21 -6.89
CA PHE A 69 -4.65 -10.94 -6.20
C PHE A 69 -5.24 -9.77 -6.98
N GLN A 70 -5.18 -9.83 -8.32
CA GLN A 70 -5.80 -8.82 -9.17
C GLN A 70 -7.32 -8.76 -9.01
N GLU A 71 -8.00 -9.91 -8.83
CA GLU A 71 -9.42 -9.93 -8.51
C GLU A 71 -9.70 -9.27 -7.15
N VAL A 72 -8.82 -9.45 -6.16
CA VAL A 72 -8.93 -8.71 -4.88
C VAL A 72 -8.82 -7.20 -5.11
N CYS A 73 -7.91 -6.73 -5.96
CA CYS A 73 -7.83 -5.31 -6.32
C CYS A 73 -9.15 -4.82 -6.95
N VAL A 74 -9.73 -5.59 -7.87
CA VAL A 74 -11.01 -5.25 -8.48
C VAL A 74 -12.14 -5.18 -7.44
N GLU A 75 -12.22 -6.15 -6.53
CA GLU A 75 -13.21 -6.16 -5.44
C GLU A 75 -13.03 -4.97 -4.48
N VAL A 76 -11.80 -4.61 -4.13
CA VAL A 76 -11.52 -3.40 -3.33
C VAL A 76 -11.99 -2.15 -4.08
N GLY A 77 -11.77 -2.06 -5.40
CA GLY A 77 -12.29 -0.98 -6.23
C GLY A 77 -13.82 -0.88 -6.18
N ARG A 78 -14.52 -2.01 -6.35
CA ARG A 78 -15.98 -2.08 -6.23
C ARG A 78 -16.47 -1.64 -4.85
N LEU A 79 -15.76 -2.02 -3.78
CA LEU A 79 -16.08 -1.58 -2.42
C LEU A 79 -15.89 -0.08 -2.22
N VAL A 80 -14.85 0.51 -2.79
CA VAL A 80 -14.62 1.96 -2.77
C VAL A 80 -15.75 2.68 -3.51
N ASP A 81 -16.11 2.24 -4.72
CA ASP A 81 -17.18 2.85 -5.52
C ASP A 81 -18.53 2.78 -4.79
N MET A 82 -18.85 1.62 -4.20
CA MET A 82 -20.05 1.44 -3.39
C MET A 82 -20.06 2.38 -2.17
N ALA A 83 -18.93 2.50 -1.45
CA ALA A 83 -18.82 3.39 -0.31
C ALA A 83 -18.98 4.86 -0.71
N ILE A 84 -18.41 5.27 -1.84
CA ILE A 84 -18.55 6.60 -2.43
C ILE A 84 -20.02 6.90 -2.73
N SER A 85 -20.68 6.08 -3.55
CA SER A 85 -22.10 6.29 -3.92
C SER A 85 -23.00 6.33 -2.68
N THR A 86 -22.79 5.43 -1.72
CA THR A 86 -23.61 5.34 -0.50
C THR A 86 -23.44 6.54 0.44
N ARG A 87 -22.23 7.12 0.53
CA ARG A 87 -21.92 8.15 1.54
C ARG A 87 -21.92 9.57 1.00
N ILE A 88 -21.65 9.75 -0.29
CA ILE A 88 -21.56 11.09 -0.90
C ILE A 88 -22.38 11.25 -2.19
N GLY A 89 -23.07 10.19 -2.63
CA GLY A 89 -24.01 10.22 -3.76
C GLY A 89 -23.34 10.08 -5.13
N ASP A 90 -24.16 10.15 -6.18
CA ASP A 90 -23.75 9.83 -7.55
C ASP A 90 -22.91 10.92 -8.24
N ASN A 91 -22.82 12.11 -7.63
CA ASN A 91 -21.97 13.21 -8.10
C ASN A 91 -20.90 13.53 -7.06
N PRO A 92 -19.96 12.58 -6.80
CA PRO A 92 -19.04 12.69 -5.68
C PRO A 92 -18.13 13.91 -5.76
N THR A 93 -17.74 14.35 -6.96
CA THR A 93 -16.91 15.53 -7.19
C THR A 93 -17.56 16.86 -6.79
N GLN A 94 -18.88 16.90 -6.64
CA GLN A 94 -19.62 18.07 -6.15
C GLN A 94 -19.80 18.04 -4.62
N SER A 95 -19.47 16.93 -3.96
CA SER A 95 -19.59 16.81 -2.51
C SER A 95 -18.52 17.66 -1.81
N PRO A 96 -18.89 18.41 -0.75
CA PRO A 96 -17.91 19.08 0.10
C PRO A 96 -16.87 18.14 0.73
N ARG A 97 -17.15 16.83 0.80
CA ARG A 97 -16.21 15.81 1.33
C ARG A 97 -15.14 15.40 0.32
N TRP A 98 -15.33 15.66 -0.97
CA TRP A 98 -14.49 15.12 -2.05
C TRP A 98 -13.00 15.46 -1.89
N ALA A 99 -12.69 16.73 -1.64
CA ALA A 99 -11.30 17.17 -1.48
C ALA A 99 -10.61 16.46 -0.30
N LYS A 100 -11.32 16.30 0.82
CA LYS A 100 -10.80 15.60 2.01
C LYS A 100 -10.59 14.10 1.74
N MET A 101 -11.44 13.48 0.92
CA MET A 101 -11.29 12.09 0.53
C MET A 101 -10.07 11.88 -0.38
N GLN A 102 -9.86 12.79 -1.34
CA GLN A 102 -8.66 12.76 -2.18
C GLN A 102 -7.39 12.96 -1.37
N GLU A 103 -7.40 13.90 -0.41
CA GLU A 103 -6.29 14.10 0.52
C GLU A 103 -6.01 12.82 1.32
N ARG A 104 -7.06 12.15 1.81
CA ARG A 104 -6.91 10.92 2.59
C ARG A 104 -6.26 9.79 1.79
N PHE A 105 -6.76 9.56 0.57
CA PHE A 105 -6.19 8.55 -0.32
C PHE A 105 -4.74 8.89 -0.68
N THR A 106 -4.47 10.15 -1.06
CA THR A 106 -3.11 10.63 -1.38
C THR A 106 -2.15 10.42 -0.23
N LYS A 107 -2.56 10.75 1.01
CA LYS A 107 -1.72 10.58 2.19
C LYS A 107 -1.40 9.11 2.46
N ALA A 108 -2.36 8.21 2.27
CA ALA A 108 -2.12 6.77 2.42
C ALA A 108 -1.13 6.25 1.35
N VAL A 109 -1.20 6.73 0.10
CA VAL A 109 -0.20 6.42 -0.94
C VAL A 109 1.20 6.93 -0.56
N GLU A 110 1.31 8.15 -0.03
CA GLU A 110 2.59 8.70 0.44
C GLU A 110 3.20 7.88 1.57
N LEU A 111 2.38 7.46 2.55
CA LEU A 111 2.83 6.59 3.65
C LEU A 111 3.28 5.22 3.17
N GLU A 112 2.60 4.66 2.17
CA GLU A 112 3.03 3.41 1.54
C GLU A 112 4.35 3.59 0.76
N ALA A 113 4.54 4.71 0.07
CA ALA A 113 5.81 5.02 -0.58
C ALA A 113 6.97 5.10 0.44
N GLU A 114 6.74 5.70 1.60
CA GLU A 114 7.73 5.74 2.68
C GLU A 114 8.00 4.35 3.29
N PHE A 115 7.00 3.48 3.36
CA PHE A 115 7.18 2.08 3.74
C PHE A 115 8.16 1.36 2.79
N TRP A 116 8.05 1.58 1.49
CA TRP A 116 9.03 1.07 0.52
C TRP A 116 10.41 1.73 0.68
N GLY A 117 10.43 3.04 0.92
CA GLY A 117 11.65 3.81 1.17
C GLY A 117 12.46 3.27 2.37
N MET A 118 11.78 2.92 3.46
CA MET A 118 12.36 2.25 4.62
C MET A 118 13.06 0.95 4.25
N GLY A 119 12.39 0.09 3.45
CA GLY A 119 12.96 -1.17 2.97
C GLY A 119 14.23 -0.97 2.13
N LEU A 120 14.23 0.02 1.23
CA LEU A 120 15.39 0.37 0.41
C LEU A 120 16.57 0.88 1.26
N ARG A 121 16.29 1.74 2.26
CA ARG A 121 17.33 2.24 3.19
C ARG A 121 17.98 1.09 3.95
N ALA A 122 17.19 0.16 4.50
CA ALA A 122 17.70 -1.01 5.20
C ALA A 122 18.55 -1.91 4.29
N GLY A 123 18.11 -2.13 3.05
CA GLY A 123 18.86 -2.89 2.04
C GLY A 123 20.23 -2.29 1.74
N ASN A 124 20.31 -0.96 1.59
CA ASN A 124 21.55 -0.24 1.32
C ASN A 124 22.53 -0.28 2.52
N GLN A 125 22.03 -0.18 3.75
CA GLN A 125 22.86 -0.30 4.96
C GLN A 125 23.42 -1.72 5.13
N GLY A 126 22.64 -2.75 4.78
CA GLY A 126 23.09 -4.15 4.79
C GLY A 126 24.13 -4.47 3.71
N ALA A 127 24.12 -3.76 2.57
CA ALA A 127 25.10 -3.91 1.50
C ALA A 127 26.46 -3.28 1.85
N GLY A 128 26.46 -2.09 2.49
CA GLY A 128 27.70 -1.42 2.93
C GLY A 128 28.49 -2.20 3.98
N ASN A 129 27.79 -2.93 4.87
CA ASN A 129 28.43 -3.66 5.97
C ASN A 129 29.06 -5.02 5.55
N LYS A 130 28.86 -5.45 4.30
CA LYS A 130 29.51 -6.65 3.74
C LYS A 130 30.88 -6.38 3.10
N GLY A 131 31.29 -5.11 2.98
CA GLY A 131 32.55 -4.72 2.33
C GLY A 131 33.81 -4.78 3.21
N GLU A 132 33.70 -4.90 4.54
CA GLU A 132 34.85 -4.77 5.47
C GLU A 132 35.37 -6.08 6.07
N LYS A 133 34.88 -7.26 5.64
CA LYS A 133 35.29 -8.56 6.24
C LYS A 133 36.24 -9.42 5.41
N HIS A 134 36.84 -8.87 4.35
CA HIS A 134 37.93 -9.52 3.63
C HIS A 134 38.99 -8.50 3.22
N ALA A 135 39.80 -8.09 4.19
CA ALA A 135 41.12 -7.51 3.99
C ALA A 135 42.07 -8.13 5.02
#